data_AF-A0AAV7XY37-F1
#
_entry.id   AF-A0AAV7XY37-F1
#
_cell.length_a   1.000
_cell.length_b   1.000
_cell.length_c   1.000
_cell.angle_alpha   90.00
_cell.angle_beta   90.00
_cell.angle_gamma   90.00
#
_symmetry.space_group_name_H-M   'P 1'
#
loop_
_entity.id
_entity.type
_entity.pdbx_description
1 polymer ?
#
loop_
_entity_poly.entity_id
_entity_poly.type
_entity_poly.pdbx_seq_one_letter_code
_entity_poly.pdbx_strand_id
1 'polypeptide(L)'
;MTPALVLAVLLAALAATTAAAPKENKCPPNIVPVKAGAAGPAAAGKSSYTTKYDNIDVKMILHNDRLLKNYIDCLMDRKSCSREGQLLKEIIPDALQTECSRCSEKQKQIAGEIMSYLLQYKKAYWEELLCKYDPEGKFREQYEVDEDEEDEE
;
A
#
# COMPACT_ATOMS: atom_id res chain seq x y z
N MET A 1 41.41 -6.52 37.62
CA MET A 1 40.49 -6.83 36.51
C MET A 1 41.21 -7.77 35.57
N THR A 2 40.71 -8.99 35.40
CA THR A 2 41.37 -10.03 34.61
C THR A 2 41.05 -9.88 33.11
N PRO A 3 41.99 -10.17 32.21
CA PRO A 3 41.79 -10.05 30.75
C PRO A 3 40.67 -10.94 30.20
N ALA A 4 40.26 -11.98 30.95
CA ALA A 4 39.14 -12.84 30.63
C ALA A 4 37.78 -12.11 30.61
N LEU A 5 37.60 -11.06 31.43
CA LEU A 5 36.35 -10.29 31.48
C LEU A 5 36.17 -9.38 30.26
N VAL A 6 37.26 -8.84 29.71
CA VAL A 6 37.19 -7.95 28.53
C VAL A 6 36.84 -8.74 27.28
N LEU A 7 37.38 -9.96 27.13
CA LEU A 7 37.08 -10.84 26.00
C LEU A 7 35.63 -11.36 26.04
N ALA A 8 35.11 -11.64 27.24
CA ALA A 8 33.71 -12.05 27.43
C ALA A 8 32.71 -10.93 27.10
N VAL A 9 33.05 -9.67 27.42
CA VAL A 9 32.22 -8.51 27.06
C VAL A 9 32.24 -8.24 25.55
N LEU A 10 33.38 -8.44 24.88
CA LEU A 10 33.48 -8.34 23.42
C LEU A 10 32.72 -9.46 22.68
N LEU A 11 32.75 -10.69 23.20
CA LEU A 11 31.98 -11.81 22.63
C LEU A 11 30.47 -11.65 22.83
N ALA A 12 30.03 -11.09 23.95
CA ALA A 12 28.62 -10.78 24.19
C ALA A 12 28.09 -9.65 23.28
N ALA A 13 28.95 -8.71 22.88
CA ALA A 13 28.59 -7.62 21.97
C ALA A 13 28.37 -8.05 20.50
N LEU A 14 28.86 -9.23 20.09
CA LEU A 14 28.57 -9.79 18.75
C LEU A 14 27.28 -10.63 18.69
N ALA A 15 26.65 -10.94 19.83
CA ALA A 15 25.46 -11.81 19.90
C ALA A 15 24.13 -11.05 20.11
N ALA A 16 24.15 -9.73 20.13
CA ALA A 16 22.97 -8.87 20.11
C ALA A 16 23.19 -7.87 18.96
N THR A 17 22.51 -7.92 17.83
CA THR A 17 21.05 -7.87 17.70
C THR A 17 20.60 -8.39 16.32
N THR A 18 19.97 -9.55 16.25
CA THR A 18 18.95 -9.80 15.22
C THR A 18 17.62 -9.93 15.94
N ALA A 19 17.01 -8.78 16.19
CA ALA A 19 15.58 -8.71 16.47
C ALA A 19 14.94 -8.07 15.25
N ALA A 20 14.73 -8.87 14.20
CA ALA A 20 13.68 -8.57 13.25
C ALA A 20 12.38 -8.51 14.06
N ALA A 21 11.88 -7.29 14.27
CA ALA A 21 10.59 -7.10 14.89
C ALA A 21 9.56 -7.88 14.06
N PRO A 22 8.60 -8.60 14.69
CA PRO A 22 7.49 -9.15 13.93
C PRO A 22 6.84 -7.97 13.18
N LYS A 23 6.69 -8.09 11.85
CA LYS A 23 5.86 -7.18 11.03
C LYS A 23 4.41 -7.36 11.48
N GLU A 24 4.08 -6.90 12.70
CA GLU A 24 2.70 -6.74 13.14
C GLU A 24 2.16 -5.61 12.30
N ASN A 25 1.45 -5.96 11.22
CA ASN A 25 0.50 -5.11 10.51
C ASN A 25 -0.59 -4.70 11.49
N LYS A 26 -0.26 -3.87 12.48
CA LYS A 26 -1.21 -3.37 13.46
C LYS A 26 -1.81 -2.11 12.90
N CYS A 27 -2.72 -2.34 11.97
CA CYS A 27 -3.56 -1.29 11.46
C CYS A 27 -4.22 -0.54 12.62
N PRO A 28 -4.14 0.81 12.61
CA PRO A 28 -4.78 1.62 13.63
C PRO A 28 -6.24 1.18 13.81
N PRO A 29 -6.75 1.00 15.04
CA PRO A 29 -8.07 0.43 15.28
C PRO A 29 -9.22 1.29 14.72
N ASN A 30 -8.93 2.53 14.34
CA ASN A 30 -9.86 3.45 13.69
C ASN A 30 -9.93 3.27 12.15
N ILE A 31 -9.09 2.44 11.55
CA ILE A 31 -9.18 2.09 10.12
C ILE A 31 -10.10 0.89 9.99
N VAL A 32 -11.18 1.06 9.24
CA VAL A 32 -12.13 -0.01 8.94
C VAL A 32 -11.67 -0.70 7.66
N PRO A 33 -11.21 -1.97 7.72
CA PRO A 33 -10.80 -2.71 6.54
C PRO A 33 -11.99 -3.02 5.64
N VAL A 34 -11.78 -2.96 4.33
CA VAL A 34 -12.70 -3.51 3.35
C VAL A 34 -12.64 -5.03 3.52
N LYS A 35 -13.78 -5.65 3.83
CA LYS A 35 -13.86 -7.10 3.93
C LYS A 35 -13.43 -7.72 2.60
N ALA A 36 -12.43 -8.61 2.63
CA ALA A 36 -12.17 -9.53 1.54
C ALA A 36 -13.44 -10.37 1.32
N GLY A 37 -14.19 -10.06 0.25
CA GLY A 37 -15.43 -10.78 -0.07
C GLY A 37 -16.67 -9.92 -0.37
N ALA A 38 -16.62 -8.59 -0.22
CA ALA A 38 -17.68 -7.74 -0.76
C ALA A 38 -17.37 -7.35 -2.21
N ALA A 39 -17.46 -8.32 -3.12
CA ALA A 39 -17.71 -8.01 -4.51
C ALA A 39 -19.08 -7.30 -4.58
N GLY A 40 -19.09 -5.97 -4.56
CA GLY A 40 -20.25 -5.21 -5.05
C GLY A 40 -20.58 -5.69 -6.46
N PRO A 41 -21.84 -5.63 -6.92
CA PRO A 41 -22.27 -6.29 -8.15
C PRO A 41 -21.36 -5.88 -9.31
N ALA A 42 -20.37 -6.74 -9.59
CA ALA A 42 -19.57 -6.68 -10.78
C ALA A 42 -20.59 -6.85 -11.89
N ALA A 43 -20.76 -5.81 -12.71
CA ALA A 43 -21.55 -5.92 -13.92
C ALA A 43 -21.12 -7.22 -14.61
N ALA A 44 -22.02 -8.20 -14.64
CA ALA A 44 -21.78 -9.52 -15.17
C ALA A 44 -21.46 -9.37 -16.67
N GLY A 45 -20.16 -9.32 -16.97
CA GLY A 45 -19.63 -9.03 -18.28
C GLY A 45 -18.14 -8.71 -18.14
N LYS A 46 -17.30 -9.46 -18.84
CA LYS A 46 -15.85 -9.26 -18.93
C LYS A 46 -15.53 -7.95 -19.66
N SER A 47 -15.94 -6.81 -19.12
CA SER A 47 -15.62 -5.49 -19.65
C SER A 47 -14.51 -4.86 -18.82
N SER A 48 -13.52 -4.29 -19.49
CA SER A 48 -12.48 -3.47 -18.87
C SER A 48 -13.10 -2.33 -18.07
N TYR A 49 -12.36 -1.81 -17.09
CA TYR A 49 -12.78 -0.60 -16.39
C TYR A 49 -12.92 0.57 -17.38
N THR A 50 -13.78 1.53 -17.06
CA THR A 50 -13.97 2.69 -17.93
C THR A 50 -12.67 3.49 -18.05
N THR A 51 -12.31 3.86 -19.27
CA THR A 51 -11.10 4.64 -19.58
C THR A 51 -11.36 6.15 -19.56
N LYS A 52 -12.55 6.59 -19.12
CA LYS A 52 -12.97 7.99 -19.11
C LYS A 52 -12.00 8.91 -18.37
N TYR A 53 -11.29 8.38 -17.39
CA TYR A 53 -10.42 9.11 -16.49
C TYR A 53 -8.92 8.82 -16.72
N ASP A 54 -8.56 8.07 -17.76
CA ASP A 54 -7.17 7.68 -18.05
C ASP A 54 -6.26 8.86 -18.45
N ASN A 55 -6.84 10.02 -18.77
CA ASN A 55 -6.13 11.23 -19.19
C ASN A 55 -5.99 12.29 -18.09
N ILE A 56 -6.26 11.94 -16.84
CA ILE A 56 -6.10 12.87 -15.72
C ILE A 56 -4.62 13.08 -15.42
N ASP A 57 -4.27 14.32 -15.05
CA ASP A 57 -2.92 14.67 -14.64
C ASP A 57 -2.65 14.17 -13.21
N VAL A 58 -2.26 12.90 -13.12
CA VAL A 58 -1.95 12.22 -11.86
C VAL A 58 -0.76 12.88 -11.17
N LYS A 59 0.24 13.35 -11.93
CA LYS A 59 1.42 14.02 -11.38
C LYS A 59 1.05 15.30 -10.66
N MET A 60 0.17 16.10 -11.24
CA MET A 60 -0.37 17.30 -10.59
C MET A 60 -1.06 16.96 -9.27
N ILE A 61 -1.84 15.86 -9.23
CA ILE A 61 -2.53 15.43 -8.01
C ILE A 61 -1.51 14.99 -6.94
N LEU A 62 -0.54 14.14 -7.31
CA LEU A 62 0.48 13.62 -6.40
C LEU A 62 1.34 14.73 -5.80
N HIS A 63 1.71 15.73 -6.60
CA HIS A 63 2.56 16.84 -6.17
C HIS A 63 1.79 17.97 -5.46
N ASN A 64 0.46 17.88 -5.39
CA ASN A 64 -0.38 18.84 -4.68
C ASN A 64 -0.95 18.20 -3.43
N ASP A 65 -0.32 18.44 -2.27
CA ASP A 65 -0.70 17.84 -0.99
C ASP A 65 -2.18 18.02 -0.65
N ARG A 66 -2.78 19.16 -1.01
CA ARG A 66 -4.20 19.41 -0.78
C ARG A 66 -5.07 18.49 -1.65
N LEU A 67 -4.73 18.32 -2.93
CA LEU A 67 -5.45 17.42 -3.83
C LEU A 67 -5.24 15.97 -3.45
N LEU A 68 -4.00 15.54 -3.24
CA LEU A 68 -3.68 14.18 -2.80
C LEU A 68 -4.46 13.82 -1.52
N LYS A 69 -4.41 14.67 -0.49
CA LYS A 69 -5.15 14.46 0.75
C LYS A 69 -6.65 14.31 0.51
N ASN A 70 -7.22 15.08 -0.43
CA ASN A 70 -8.63 14.96 -0.77
C ASN A 70 -8.98 13.58 -1.37
N TYR A 71 -8.11 13.00 -2.19
CA TYR A 71 -8.30 11.64 -2.70
C TYR A 71 -8.14 10.61 -1.58
N ILE A 72 -7.06 10.70 -0.79
CA ILE A 72 -6.83 9.79 0.35
C ILE A 72 -8.00 9.80 1.33
N ASP A 73 -8.45 10.97 1.77
CA ASP A 73 -9.58 11.08 2.70
C ASP A 73 -10.87 10.49 2.11
N CYS A 74 -11.10 10.62 0.79
CA CYS A 74 -12.23 9.98 0.12
C CYS A 74 -12.09 8.44 0.12
N LEU A 75 -10.91 7.93 -0.25
CA LEU A 75 -10.59 6.51 -0.24
C LEU A 75 -10.68 5.92 1.17
N MET A 76 -10.43 6.71 2.21
CA MET A 76 -10.50 6.34 3.61
C MET A 76 -11.86 6.60 4.29
N ASP A 77 -12.91 6.94 3.52
CA ASP A 77 -14.26 7.26 4.05
C ASP A 77 -14.32 8.49 4.98
N ARG A 78 -13.31 9.35 4.98
CA ARG A 78 -13.25 10.57 5.82
C ARG A 78 -14.00 11.75 5.20
N LYS A 79 -14.25 11.71 3.89
CA LYS A 79 -15.01 12.74 3.16
C LYS A 79 -15.70 12.18 1.92
N SER A 80 -16.56 13.01 1.32
CA SER A 80 -17.16 12.72 0.02
C SER A 80 -16.12 12.66 -1.10
N CYS A 81 -16.33 11.71 -2.00
CA CYS A 81 -15.51 11.52 -3.17
C CYS A 81 -15.93 12.43 -4.32
N SER A 82 -14.97 12.85 -5.15
CA SER A 82 -15.28 13.30 -6.51
C SER A 82 -15.84 12.12 -7.31
N ARG A 83 -16.46 12.40 -8.47
CA ARG A 83 -16.99 11.33 -9.33
C ARG A 83 -15.92 10.31 -9.74
N GLU A 84 -14.70 10.79 -9.99
CA GLU A 84 -13.54 9.95 -10.29
C GLU A 84 -13.06 9.18 -9.06
N GLY A 85 -12.89 9.87 -7.91
CA GLY A 85 -12.45 9.22 -6.68
C GLY A 85 -13.42 8.14 -6.20
N GLN A 86 -14.72 8.32 -6.44
CA GLN A 86 -15.75 7.34 -6.12
C GLN A 86 -15.59 6.09 -6.99
N LEU A 87 -15.39 6.27 -8.29
CA LEU A 87 -15.13 5.16 -9.20
C LEU A 87 -13.85 4.41 -8.84
N LEU A 88 -12.77 5.13 -8.55
CA LEU A 88 -11.50 4.53 -8.12
C LEU A 88 -11.69 3.69 -6.86
N LYS A 89 -12.39 4.24 -5.86
CA LYS A 89 -12.71 3.56 -4.60
C LYS A 89 -13.47 2.24 -4.80
N GLU A 90 -14.41 2.22 -5.75
CA GLU A 90 -15.19 1.03 -6.09
C GLU A 90 -14.36 -0.04 -6.81
N ILE A 91 -13.37 0.39 -7.59
CA ILE A 91 -12.52 -0.50 -8.42
C ILE A 91 -11.38 -1.12 -7.60
N ILE A 92 -10.77 -0.39 -6.66
CA ILE A 92 -9.57 -0.85 -5.93
C ILE A 92 -9.73 -2.28 -5.35
N PRO A 93 -10.83 -2.65 -4.65
CA PRO A 93 -10.96 -3.99 -4.09
C PRO A 93 -10.95 -5.10 -5.15
N ASP A 94 -11.62 -4.88 -6.29
CA ASP A 94 -11.65 -5.83 -7.42
C ASP A 94 -10.28 -5.90 -8.11
N ALA A 95 -9.63 -4.76 -8.30
CA ALA A 95 -8.31 -4.68 -8.92
C ALA A 95 -7.23 -5.37 -8.08
N LEU A 96 -7.26 -5.26 -6.75
CA LEU A 96 -6.32 -5.98 -5.88
C LEU A 96 -6.59 -7.49 -5.87
N GLN A 97 -7.86 -7.92 -5.86
CA GLN A 97 -8.20 -9.35 -5.85
C GLN A 97 -7.93 -10.05 -7.18
N THR A 98 -8.03 -9.32 -8.30
CA THR A 98 -7.90 -9.87 -9.65
C THR A 98 -6.62 -9.43 -10.35
N GLU A 99 -5.65 -8.90 -9.61
CA GLU A 99 -4.36 -8.43 -10.13
C GLU A 99 -4.52 -7.47 -11.33
N CYS A 100 -5.46 -6.54 -11.21
CA CYS A 100 -5.78 -5.55 -12.23
C CYS A 100 -6.13 -6.18 -13.61
N SER A 101 -6.68 -7.39 -13.64
CA SER A 101 -6.99 -8.13 -14.88
C SER A 101 -7.88 -7.36 -15.87
N ARG A 102 -8.65 -6.37 -15.37
CA ARG A 102 -9.58 -5.54 -16.14
C ARG A 102 -9.06 -4.12 -16.41
N CYS A 103 -7.86 -3.79 -15.92
CA CYS A 103 -7.24 -2.49 -16.09
C CYS A 103 -6.73 -2.29 -17.51
N SER A 104 -6.88 -1.06 -18.03
CA SER A 104 -6.18 -0.65 -19.25
C SER A 104 -4.67 -0.57 -18.99
N GLU A 105 -3.86 -0.63 -20.04
CA GLU A 105 -2.40 -0.45 -19.92
C GLU A 105 -2.06 0.92 -19.30
N LYS A 106 -2.86 1.95 -19.61
CA LYS A 106 -2.69 3.28 -19.03
C LYS A 106 -3.00 3.29 -17.53
N GLN A 107 -4.05 2.58 -17.11
CA GLN A 107 -4.41 2.43 -15.69
C GLN A 107 -3.34 1.69 -14.91
N LYS A 108 -2.74 0.64 -15.48
CA LYS A 108 -1.62 -0.08 -14.84
C LYS A 108 -0.40 0.83 -14.66
N GLN A 109 -0.04 1.60 -15.68
CA GLN A 109 1.07 2.57 -15.61
C GLN A 109 0.81 3.64 -14.54
N ILE A 110 -0.39 4.22 -14.53
CA ILE A 110 -0.80 5.21 -13.53
C ILE A 110 -0.79 4.61 -12.13
N ALA A 111 -1.31 3.39 -11.95
CA ALA A 111 -1.31 2.70 -10.67
C ALA A 111 0.12 2.51 -10.15
N GLY A 112 1.03 2.01 -10.99
CA GLY A 112 2.45 1.88 -10.63
C GLY A 112 3.07 3.21 -10.20
N GLU A 113 2.83 4.28 -10.94
CA GLU A 113 3.33 5.62 -10.59
C GLU A 113 2.80 6.11 -9.23
N ILE A 114 1.50 5.95 -8.97
CA ILE A 114 0.88 6.32 -7.68
C ILE A 114 1.48 5.49 -6.55
N MET A 115 1.58 4.17 -6.73
CA MET A 115 2.06 3.25 -5.71
C MET A 115 3.52 3.54 -5.36
N SER A 116 4.39 3.71 -6.37
CA SER A 116 5.79 4.10 -6.16
C SER A 116 5.90 5.45 -5.46
N TYR A 117 5.10 6.45 -5.84
CA TYR A 117 5.13 7.77 -5.19
C TYR A 117 4.68 7.70 -3.73
N LEU A 118 3.61 6.95 -3.43
CA LEU A 118 3.10 6.81 -2.08
C LEU A 118 4.10 6.06 -1.18
N LEU A 119 4.67 4.96 -1.67
CA LEU A 119 5.67 4.19 -0.94
C LEU A 119 6.91 5.04 -0.61
N GLN A 120 7.45 5.76 -1.61
CA GLN A 120 8.69 6.54 -1.45
C GLN A 120 8.50 7.84 -0.66
N TYR A 121 7.43 8.60 -0.93
CA TYR A 121 7.30 9.98 -0.43
C TYR A 121 6.16 10.18 0.57
N LYS A 122 5.21 9.24 0.66
CA LYS A 122 4.00 9.36 1.49
C LYS A 122 3.69 8.07 2.24
N LYS A 123 4.72 7.42 2.83
CA LYS A 123 4.61 6.11 3.51
C LYS A 123 3.46 6.02 4.52
N ALA A 124 3.13 7.11 5.22
CA ALA A 124 1.97 7.15 6.10
C ALA A 124 0.63 6.90 5.36
N TYR A 125 0.41 7.52 4.20
CA TYR A 125 -0.78 7.26 3.39
C TYR A 125 -0.75 5.88 2.74
N TRP A 126 0.43 5.38 2.39
CA TRP A 126 0.62 4.02 1.89
C TRP A 126 0.10 2.98 2.91
N GLU A 127 0.62 3.03 4.14
CA GLU A 127 0.23 2.10 5.21
C GLU A 127 -1.26 2.22 5.57
N GLU A 128 -1.81 3.45 5.61
CA GLU A 128 -3.24 3.67 5.84
C GLU A 128 -4.12 2.98 4.78
N LEU A 129 -3.74 3.10 3.51
CA LEU A 129 -4.47 2.47 2.41
C LEU A 129 -4.33 0.96 2.43
N LEU A 130 -3.14 0.42 2.67
CA LEU A 130 -2.94 -1.03 2.82
C LEU A 130 -3.79 -1.58 3.96
N CYS A 131 -3.82 -0.91 5.10
CA CYS A 131 -4.68 -1.31 6.21
C CYS A 131 -6.17 -1.34 5.87
N LYS A 132 -6.61 -0.50 4.94
CA LYS A 132 -7.98 -0.49 4.47
C LYS A 132 -8.25 -1.55 3.40
N TYR A 133 -7.38 -1.70 2.41
CA TYR A 133 -7.66 -2.45 1.20
C TYR A 133 -6.96 -3.81 1.11
N ASP A 134 -5.88 -4.01 1.86
CA ASP A 134 -5.13 -5.27 1.98
C ASP A 134 -4.95 -5.69 3.46
N PRO A 135 -6.05 -5.90 4.22
CA PRO A 135 -5.96 -6.28 5.63
C PRO A 135 -5.33 -7.68 5.84
N GLU A 136 -5.33 -8.52 4.81
CA GLU A 136 -4.75 -9.86 4.84
C GLU A 136 -3.27 -9.87 4.43
N GLY A 137 -2.73 -8.75 3.92
CA GLY A 137 -1.34 -8.63 3.49
C GLY A 137 -1.01 -9.39 2.19
N LYS A 138 -2.01 -9.78 1.39
CA LYS A 138 -1.82 -10.57 0.16
C LYS A 138 -1.09 -9.77 -0.90
N PHE A 139 -1.45 -8.49 -1.04
CA PHE A 139 -0.77 -7.60 -1.97
C PHE A 139 0.68 -7.36 -1.51
N ARG A 140 0.90 -7.17 -0.20
CA ARG A 140 2.25 -7.01 0.37
C ARG A 140 3.12 -8.24 0.12
N GLU A 141 2.60 -9.44 0.38
CA GLU A 141 3.33 -10.70 0.16
C GLU A 141 3.74 -10.88 -1.31
N GLN A 142 2.90 -10.45 -2.25
CA GLN A 142 3.15 -10.62 -3.68
C GLN A 142 4.11 -9.57 -4.28
N TYR A 143 4.11 -8.34 -3.75
CA TYR A 143 4.77 -7.19 -4.41
C TYR A 143 5.71 -6.38 -3.51
N GLU A 144 5.63 -6.51 -2.18
CA GLU A 144 6.60 -5.94 -1.23
C GLU A 144 7.65 -6.98 -0.80
N VAL A 145 7.89 -7.99 -1.64
CA VAL A 145 9.12 -8.79 -1.55
C VAL A 145 10.27 -7.79 -1.63
N ASP A 146 11.10 -7.74 -0.59
CA ASP A 146 12.33 -6.93 -0.48
C ASP A 146 12.19 -5.53 0.17
N GLU A 147 11.87 -5.48 1.47
CA GLU A 147 12.56 -4.53 2.40
C GLU A 147 13.57 -5.29 3.31
N ASP A 148 13.71 -6.62 3.17
CA ASP A 148 14.56 -7.47 4.02
C ASP A 148 15.82 -8.03 3.30
N GLU A 149 16.10 -7.61 2.05
CA GLU A 149 17.38 -7.88 1.34
C GLU A 149 18.35 -6.67 1.37
N GLU A 150 18.37 -5.90 2.47
CA GLU A 150 19.51 -5.03 2.81
C GLU A 150 20.39 -5.75 3.85
N ASP A 151 20.92 -6.91 3.52
CA ASP A 151 22.03 -7.55 4.23
C ASP A 151 22.72 -8.52 3.25
N GLU A 152 23.57 -8.03 2.34
CA GLU A 152 24.75 -8.74 1.78
C GLU A 152 25.40 -7.94 0.61
N GLU A 153 26.26 -6.96 0.94
CA GLU A 153 27.71 -6.93 0.57
C GLU A 153 28.45 -5.78 1.27
#